data_AF-A0A958JWS5-F1
#
_entry.id   AF-A0A958JWS5-F1
#
_cell.length_a   1.000
_cell.length_b   1.000
_cell.length_c   1.000
_cell.angle_alpha   90.00
_cell.angle_beta   90.00
_cell.angle_gamma   90.00
#
_symmetry.space_group_name_H-M   'P 1'
#
loop_
_entity.id
_entity.type
_entity.pdbx_description
1 polymer ?
#
loop_
_entity_poly.entity_id
_entity_poly.type
_entity_poly.pdbx_seq_one_letter_code
_entity_poly.pdbx_strand_id
1 'polypeptide(L)'
;MTRVAIIGGCRTPFTKAGTKLARYSFLDLGKHVVEGTVKRLELKGDEIDEVAFSTVLLDPRTPNAARELVLRSSLPHSVGAHFVSNNCISGLVAANLISEGIQSGRLQCGIAGGSESMSQPTLTFQKKAELFFLQLFGARTMGAKLSQLSKFRPGFLLPQPPSPKEPSTGKTMGQHCEMMAKEFSVAREAQDKIAFTSHQNGARAQKAGYLAQEIEPIGGVDQDNIIRESTTLEKLASLRPVFDRSEKGTLTAGNSSALTDGASAVCL
;
A
#
# COMPACT_ATOMS: atom_id res chain seq x y z
N MET A 1 -8.44 -31.89 -5.82
CA MET A 1 -8.14 -30.60 -5.16
C MET A 1 -9.45 -29.99 -4.71
N THR A 2 -9.51 -29.46 -3.49
CA THR A 2 -10.68 -28.74 -2.97
C THR A 2 -10.93 -27.50 -3.82
N ARG A 3 -12.20 -27.22 -4.16
CA ARG A 3 -12.56 -25.98 -4.87
C ARG A 3 -12.56 -24.84 -3.87
N VAL A 4 -11.95 -23.71 -4.24
CA VAL A 4 -11.89 -22.49 -3.43
C VAL A 4 -12.76 -21.43 -4.11
N ALA A 5 -13.49 -20.66 -3.31
CA ALA A 5 -14.30 -19.55 -3.79
C ALA A 5 -14.01 -18.30 -2.97
N ILE A 6 -14.18 -17.11 -3.55
CA ILE A 6 -14.25 -15.87 -2.78
C ILE A 6 -15.71 -15.67 -2.42
N ILE A 7 -16.03 -15.67 -1.13
CA ILE A 7 -17.41 -15.55 -0.64
C ILE A 7 -17.83 -14.09 -0.40
N GLY A 8 -16.87 -13.17 -0.32
CA GLY A 8 -17.10 -11.73 -0.29
C GLY A 8 -15.91 -10.96 0.28
N GLY A 9 -16.10 -9.67 0.50
CA GLY A 9 -15.05 -8.78 0.98
C GLY A 9 -15.48 -7.32 0.97
N CYS A 10 -14.57 -6.46 1.40
CA CYS A 10 -14.72 -5.01 1.27
C CYS A 10 -13.36 -4.31 1.19
N ARG A 11 -13.39 -3.03 0.86
CA ARG A 11 -12.22 -2.14 0.87
C ARG A 11 -12.56 -0.81 1.49
N THR A 12 -11.57 -0.09 2.00
CA THR A 12 -11.76 1.33 2.29
C THR A 12 -11.97 2.11 0.99
N PRO A 13 -12.48 3.35 1.06
CA PRO A 13 -12.23 4.30 0.00
C PRO A 13 -10.73 4.42 -0.23
N PHE A 14 -10.29 4.46 -1.48
CA PHE A 14 -8.91 4.73 -1.85
C PHE A 14 -8.74 6.22 -2.04
N THR A 15 -7.91 6.81 -1.19
CA THR A 15 -7.74 8.27 -1.16
C THR A 15 -6.31 8.66 -1.44
N LYS A 16 -6.12 9.82 -2.06
CA LYS A 16 -4.80 10.39 -2.30
C LYS A 16 -4.08 10.59 -0.96
N ALA A 17 -2.82 10.16 -0.91
CA ALA A 17 -1.96 10.36 0.24
C ALA A 17 -1.90 11.84 0.64
N GLY A 18 -1.92 12.10 1.94
CA GLY A 18 -1.95 13.42 2.55
C GLY A 18 -3.32 14.08 2.59
N THR A 19 -4.41 13.37 2.23
CA THR A 19 -5.77 13.96 2.20
C THR A 19 -6.73 13.34 3.23
N LYS A 20 -7.70 12.53 2.80
CA LYS A 20 -8.89 12.19 3.60
C LYS A 20 -8.60 11.12 4.66
N LEU A 21 -7.66 10.22 4.37
CA LEU A 21 -7.27 9.13 5.25
C LEU A 21 -5.89 9.33 5.92
N ALA A 22 -5.31 10.52 5.84
CA ALA A 22 -3.93 10.77 6.26
C ALA A 22 -3.64 10.47 7.74
N ARG A 23 -4.68 10.51 8.59
CA ARG A 23 -4.56 10.20 10.02
C ARG A 23 -4.59 8.70 10.35
N TYR A 24 -4.91 7.85 9.40
CA TYR A 24 -4.98 6.40 9.61
C TYR A 24 -3.68 5.72 9.20
N SER A 25 -3.16 4.87 10.09
CA SER A 25 -2.08 3.96 9.76
C SER A 25 -2.57 2.82 8.87
N PHE A 26 -1.66 2.10 8.24
CA PHE A 26 -2.03 0.90 7.48
C PHE A 26 -2.69 -0.18 8.38
N LEU A 27 -2.35 -0.23 9.68
CA LEU A 27 -3.01 -1.14 10.63
C LEU A 27 -4.45 -0.71 10.93
N ASP A 28 -4.72 0.60 11.04
CA ASP A 28 -6.08 1.09 11.26
C ASP A 28 -6.98 0.79 10.06
N LEU A 29 -6.47 1.04 8.84
CA LEU A 29 -7.18 0.76 7.60
C LEU A 29 -7.38 -0.75 7.39
N GLY A 30 -6.33 -1.55 7.65
CA GLY A 30 -6.39 -3.01 7.57
C GLY A 30 -7.40 -3.59 8.56
N LYS A 31 -7.40 -3.12 9.81
CA LYS A 31 -8.35 -3.56 10.84
C LYS A 31 -9.78 -3.30 10.39
N HIS A 32 -10.03 -2.09 9.89
CA HIS A 32 -11.34 -1.66 9.43
C HIS A 32 -11.92 -2.58 8.34
N VAL A 33 -11.12 -2.99 7.34
CA VAL A 33 -11.61 -3.87 6.27
C VAL A 33 -11.71 -5.34 6.68
N VAL A 34 -10.89 -5.81 7.61
CA VAL A 34 -11.04 -7.16 8.18
C VAL A 34 -12.34 -7.23 8.98
N GLU A 35 -12.56 -6.31 9.92
CA GLU A 35 -13.79 -6.27 10.72
C GLU A 35 -15.02 -6.01 9.84
N GLY A 36 -14.90 -5.15 8.82
CA GLY A 36 -15.94 -4.92 7.82
C GLY A 36 -16.28 -6.19 7.03
N THR A 37 -15.28 -6.96 6.61
CA THR A 37 -15.49 -8.23 5.88
C THR A 37 -16.19 -9.25 6.77
N VAL A 38 -15.72 -9.45 8.01
CA VAL A 38 -16.34 -10.35 9.00
C VAL A 38 -17.80 -9.97 9.24
N LYS A 39 -18.06 -8.67 9.47
CA LYS A 39 -19.41 -8.16 9.73
C LYS A 39 -20.34 -8.36 8.53
N ARG A 40 -19.89 -8.05 7.32
CA ARG A 40 -20.70 -8.14 6.10
C ARG A 40 -21.08 -9.58 5.73
N LEU A 41 -20.22 -10.51 6.09
CA LEU A 41 -20.42 -11.94 5.86
C LEU A 41 -21.04 -12.66 7.06
N GLU A 42 -21.35 -11.93 8.14
CA GLU A 42 -21.89 -12.48 9.39
C GLU A 42 -21.06 -13.64 9.96
N LEU A 43 -19.74 -13.60 9.74
CA LEU A 43 -18.83 -14.65 10.18
C LEU A 43 -18.62 -14.59 11.69
N LYS A 44 -18.58 -15.75 12.31
CA LYS A 44 -18.09 -15.90 13.68
C LYS A 44 -16.57 -15.98 13.66
N GLY A 45 -15.93 -15.37 14.63
CA GLY A 45 -14.46 -15.30 14.68
C GLY A 45 -13.78 -16.67 14.76
N ASP A 46 -14.47 -17.70 15.27
CA ASP A 46 -14.00 -19.09 15.35
C ASP A 46 -14.15 -19.86 14.04
N GLU A 47 -14.82 -19.29 13.03
CA GLU A 47 -14.90 -19.85 11.68
C GLU A 47 -13.69 -19.47 10.81
N ILE A 48 -12.83 -18.56 11.26
CA ILE A 48 -11.68 -18.06 10.50
C ILE A 48 -10.42 -18.73 11.02
N ASP A 49 -9.75 -19.51 10.17
CA ASP A 49 -8.54 -20.21 10.56
C ASP A 49 -7.32 -19.28 10.50
N GLU A 50 -7.26 -18.43 9.48
CA GLU A 50 -6.06 -17.67 9.14
C GLU A 50 -6.37 -16.31 8.48
N VAL A 51 -5.56 -15.31 8.81
CA VAL A 51 -5.49 -14.02 8.12
C VAL A 51 -4.15 -13.89 7.41
N ALA A 52 -4.15 -13.90 6.08
CA ALA A 52 -3.00 -13.51 5.27
C ALA A 52 -3.13 -12.02 4.92
N PHE A 53 -2.22 -11.18 5.40
CA PHE A 53 -2.31 -9.74 5.18
C PHE A 53 -0.98 -9.12 4.77
N SER A 54 -1.05 -8.05 4.00
CA SER A 54 0.10 -7.46 3.36
C SER A 54 0.21 -5.95 3.51
N THR A 55 1.45 -5.47 3.44
CA THR A 55 1.82 -4.06 3.25
C THR A 55 3.21 -4.02 2.60
N VAL A 56 3.53 -2.93 1.89
CA VAL A 56 4.84 -2.75 1.24
C VAL A 56 5.69 -1.77 2.04
N LEU A 57 5.12 -0.67 2.55
CA LEU A 57 5.82 0.21 3.48
C LEU A 57 5.92 -0.43 4.87
N LEU A 58 6.91 -1.31 4.99
CA LEU A 58 7.23 -2.00 6.22
C LEU A 58 7.57 -1.01 7.35
N ASP A 59 6.97 -1.27 8.51
CA ASP A 59 7.37 -0.69 9.78
C ASP A 59 8.13 -1.75 10.58
N PRO A 60 9.43 -1.55 10.88
CA PRO A 60 10.22 -2.53 11.63
C PRO A 60 9.72 -2.73 13.07
N ARG A 61 8.83 -1.86 13.58
CA ARG A 61 8.17 -2.04 14.88
C ARG A 61 7.07 -3.10 14.83
N THR A 62 6.59 -3.46 13.65
CA THR A 62 5.50 -4.44 13.42
C THR A 62 5.93 -5.50 12.40
N PRO A 63 6.97 -6.31 12.70
CA PRO A 63 7.56 -7.23 11.74
C PRO A 63 6.58 -8.30 11.21
N ASN A 64 5.56 -8.65 12.00
CA ASN A 64 4.40 -9.40 11.52
C ASN A 64 3.14 -8.52 11.63
N ALA A 65 2.96 -7.64 10.64
CA ALA A 65 1.81 -6.76 10.54
C ALA A 65 0.47 -7.52 10.52
N ALA A 66 0.41 -8.71 9.90
CA ALA A 66 -0.81 -9.52 9.90
C ALA A 66 -1.18 -10.02 11.31
N ARG A 67 -0.18 -10.34 12.14
CA ARG A 67 -0.44 -10.75 13.53
C ARG A 67 -0.91 -9.58 14.38
N GLU A 68 -0.28 -8.41 14.24
CA GLU A 68 -0.74 -7.19 14.90
C GLU A 68 -2.18 -6.84 14.51
N LEU A 69 -2.54 -7.06 13.25
CA LEU A 69 -3.90 -6.87 12.75
C LEU A 69 -4.92 -7.78 13.45
N VAL A 70 -4.63 -9.08 13.57
CA VAL A 70 -5.50 -10.04 14.30
C VAL A 70 -5.65 -9.65 15.77
N LEU A 71 -4.54 -9.29 16.45
CA LEU A 71 -4.57 -8.92 17.87
C LEU A 71 -5.29 -7.60 18.15
N ARG A 72 -5.46 -6.75 17.14
CA ARG A 72 -6.12 -5.45 17.26
C ARG A 72 -7.58 -5.47 16.79
N SER A 73 -7.99 -6.51 16.06
CA SER A 73 -9.37 -6.69 15.60
C SER A 73 -10.22 -7.43 16.63
N SER A 74 -11.50 -7.64 16.30
CA SER A 74 -12.41 -8.49 17.09
C SER A 74 -12.19 -10.00 16.91
N LEU A 75 -11.19 -10.42 16.12
CA LEU A 75 -10.91 -11.84 15.88
C LEU A 75 -10.32 -12.53 17.13
N PRO A 76 -10.61 -13.82 17.35
CA PRO A 76 -9.98 -14.59 18.40
C PRO A 76 -8.45 -14.59 18.25
N HIS A 77 -7.74 -14.53 19.38
CA HIS A 77 -6.27 -14.56 19.37
C HIS A 77 -5.70 -15.88 18.82
N SER A 78 -6.52 -16.94 18.75
CA SER A 78 -6.17 -18.24 18.17
C SER A 78 -6.07 -18.23 16.65
N VAL A 79 -6.64 -17.22 15.98
CA VAL A 79 -6.59 -17.11 14.52
C VAL A 79 -5.14 -16.94 14.05
N GLY A 80 -4.73 -17.77 13.08
CA GLY A 80 -3.41 -17.72 12.46
C GLY A 80 -3.19 -16.42 11.69
N ALA A 81 -1.94 -15.98 11.54
CA ALA A 81 -1.65 -14.74 10.85
C ALA A 81 -0.34 -14.80 10.05
N HIS A 82 -0.45 -14.58 8.74
CA HIS A 82 0.65 -14.62 7.79
C HIS A 82 0.87 -13.27 7.14
N PHE A 83 2.04 -12.69 7.39
CA PHE A 83 2.45 -11.47 6.73
C PHE A 83 3.16 -11.79 5.41
N VAL A 84 2.78 -11.09 4.34
CA VAL A 84 3.44 -11.21 3.02
C VAL A 84 3.69 -9.84 2.41
N SER A 85 4.81 -9.70 1.70
CA SER A 85 5.13 -8.53 0.91
C SER A 85 5.76 -8.94 -0.41
N ASN A 86 5.15 -8.51 -1.50
CA ASN A 86 5.56 -8.73 -2.88
C ASN A 86 5.18 -7.49 -3.72
N ASN A 87 5.60 -6.31 -3.28
CA ASN A 87 5.33 -5.03 -3.93
C ASN A 87 3.83 -4.85 -4.26
N CYS A 88 3.50 -4.34 -5.44
CA CYS A 88 2.15 -3.98 -5.84
C CYS A 88 1.16 -5.17 -5.85
N ILE A 89 1.65 -6.42 -5.89
CA ILE A 89 0.81 -7.62 -5.96
C ILE A 89 0.61 -8.30 -4.60
N SER A 90 1.10 -7.71 -3.51
CA SER A 90 1.12 -8.37 -2.19
C SER A 90 -0.26 -8.85 -1.73
N GLY A 91 -1.33 -8.08 -1.97
CA GLY A 91 -2.69 -8.48 -1.61
C GLY A 91 -3.20 -9.70 -2.40
N LEU A 92 -2.80 -9.83 -3.67
CA LEU A 92 -3.12 -11.00 -4.49
C LEU A 92 -2.30 -12.23 -4.05
N VAL A 93 -1.05 -12.03 -3.64
CA VAL A 93 -0.24 -13.11 -3.05
C VAL A 93 -0.87 -13.61 -1.75
N ALA A 94 -1.40 -12.71 -0.91
CA ALA A 94 -2.14 -13.10 0.28
C ALA A 94 -3.35 -13.98 -0.05
N ALA A 95 -4.10 -13.64 -1.10
CA ALA A 95 -5.23 -14.46 -1.56
C ALA A 95 -4.80 -15.84 -2.05
N ASN A 96 -3.66 -15.93 -2.74
CA ASN A 96 -3.09 -17.22 -3.14
C ASN A 96 -2.69 -18.08 -1.93
N LEU A 97 -2.08 -17.48 -0.90
CA LEU A 97 -1.69 -18.21 0.32
C LEU A 97 -2.89 -18.85 1.04
N ILE A 98 -4.01 -18.12 1.16
CA ILE A 98 -5.24 -18.66 1.72
C ILE A 98 -5.83 -19.75 0.82
N SER A 99 -5.90 -19.49 -0.50
CA SER A 99 -6.40 -20.46 -1.47
C SER A 99 -5.62 -21.78 -1.43
N GLU A 100 -4.28 -21.72 -1.40
CA GLU A 100 -3.40 -22.88 -1.26
C GLU A 100 -3.60 -23.60 0.09
N GLY A 101 -3.83 -22.85 1.17
CA GLY A 101 -4.19 -23.39 2.48
C GLY A 101 -5.49 -24.20 2.45
N ILE A 102 -6.52 -23.70 1.78
CA ILE A 102 -7.81 -24.40 1.61
C ILE A 102 -7.66 -25.61 0.68
N GLN A 103 -6.94 -25.47 -0.43
CA GLN A 103 -6.71 -26.56 -1.39
C GLN A 103 -5.93 -27.74 -0.78
N SER A 104 -5.00 -27.46 0.13
CA SER A 104 -4.21 -28.46 0.85
C SER A 104 -4.94 -29.08 2.05
N GLY A 105 -6.11 -28.55 2.42
CA GLY A 105 -6.88 -28.99 3.60
C GLY A 105 -6.32 -28.49 4.93
N ARG A 106 -5.33 -27.57 4.91
CA ARG A 106 -4.78 -26.92 6.10
C ARG A 106 -5.74 -25.89 6.69
N LEU A 107 -6.52 -25.23 5.83
CA LEU A 107 -7.53 -24.25 6.18
C LEU A 107 -8.90 -24.70 5.65
N GLN A 108 -9.97 -24.26 6.29
CA GLN A 108 -11.33 -24.30 5.76
C GLN A 108 -11.78 -22.90 5.30
N CYS A 109 -11.36 -21.86 6.01
CA CYS A 109 -11.76 -20.48 5.75
C CYS A 109 -10.63 -19.52 6.13
N GLY A 110 -10.41 -18.49 5.32
CA GLY A 110 -9.39 -17.49 5.63
C GLY A 110 -9.67 -16.12 5.03
N ILE A 111 -9.09 -15.10 5.65
CA ILE A 111 -9.15 -13.72 5.16
C ILE A 111 -7.82 -13.37 4.50
N ALA A 112 -7.90 -12.91 3.25
CA ALA A 112 -6.75 -12.38 2.53
C ALA A 112 -6.91 -10.87 2.30
N GLY A 113 -5.82 -10.12 2.40
CA GLY A 113 -5.89 -8.68 2.13
C GLY A 113 -4.56 -7.94 2.12
N GLY A 114 -4.68 -6.62 2.06
CA GLY A 114 -3.56 -5.72 2.15
C GLY A 114 -3.99 -4.32 2.55
N SER A 115 -3.06 -3.57 3.13
CA SER A 115 -3.23 -2.15 3.42
C SER A 115 -1.94 -1.39 3.17
N GLU A 116 -2.10 -0.16 2.69
CA GLU A 116 -1.02 0.79 2.53
C GLU A 116 -1.46 2.18 3.02
N SER A 117 -0.55 2.87 3.70
CA SER A 117 -0.74 4.27 4.11
C SER A 117 0.51 5.06 3.72
N MET A 118 0.49 5.60 2.51
CA MET A 118 1.54 6.47 1.99
C MET A 118 1.58 7.83 2.72
N SER A 119 0.53 8.16 3.48
CA SER A 119 0.48 9.31 4.39
C SER A 119 1.29 9.14 5.67
N GLN A 120 1.49 7.89 6.13
CA GLN A 120 2.24 7.60 7.36
C GLN A 120 3.41 6.64 7.07
N PRO A 121 4.34 7.02 6.18
CA PRO A 121 5.50 6.19 5.92
C PRO A 121 6.42 6.13 7.14
N THR A 122 7.04 4.98 7.38
CA THR A 122 8.12 4.86 8.36
C THR A 122 9.30 5.74 7.94
N LEU A 123 9.66 6.70 8.78
CA LEU A 123 10.86 7.50 8.59
C LEU A 123 12.07 6.78 9.20
N THR A 124 13.16 6.74 8.45
CA THR A 124 14.43 6.10 8.87
C THR A 124 15.52 7.15 9.03
N PHE A 125 16.69 6.76 9.54
CA PHE A 125 17.86 7.65 9.54
C PHE A 125 18.75 7.34 8.34
N GLN A 126 19.57 8.32 7.95
CA GLN A 126 20.63 8.06 6.97
C GLN A 126 21.58 6.98 7.50
N LYS A 127 22.14 6.14 6.61
CA LYS A 127 23.01 5.03 7.01
C LYS A 127 24.16 5.42 7.93
N LYS A 128 24.76 6.61 7.71
CA LYS A 128 25.84 7.15 8.54
C LYS A 128 25.37 7.50 9.96
N ALA A 129 24.15 8.01 10.10
CA ALA A 129 23.54 8.30 11.39
C ALA A 129 23.16 7.01 12.13
N GLU A 130 22.59 6.02 11.43
CA GLU A 130 22.32 4.69 12.01
C GLU A 130 23.59 4.08 12.62
N LEU A 131 24.67 4.01 11.83
CA LEU A 131 25.95 3.47 12.28
C LEU A 131 26.52 4.27 13.46
N PHE A 132 26.39 5.60 13.42
CA PHE A 132 26.82 6.47 14.51
C PHE A 132 26.12 6.11 15.83
N PHE A 133 24.78 6.02 15.82
CA PHE A 133 23.98 5.74 17.02
C PHE A 133 24.17 4.29 17.50
N LEU A 134 24.25 3.32 16.59
CA LEU A 134 24.54 1.93 16.95
C LEU A 134 25.91 1.80 17.65
N GLN A 135 26.94 2.48 17.14
CA GLN A 135 28.26 2.51 17.77
C GLN A 135 28.25 3.25 19.11
N LEU A 136 27.49 4.34 19.23
CA LEU A 136 27.35 5.09 20.46
C LEU A 136 26.68 4.26 21.56
N PHE A 137 25.57 3.58 21.25
CA PHE A 137 24.85 2.72 22.19
C PHE A 137 25.59 1.41 22.48
N GLY A 138 26.39 0.92 21.54
CA GLY A 138 27.25 -0.26 21.73
C GLY A 138 28.55 0.00 22.49
N ALA A 139 28.99 1.25 22.65
CA ALA A 139 30.24 1.59 23.32
C ALA A 139 30.19 1.31 24.84
N ARG A 140 31.10 0.48 25.33
CA ARG A 140 31.15 0.05 26.75
C ARG A 140 31.82 1.03 27.69
N THR A 141 32.78 1.83 27.21
CA THR A 141 33.57 2.74 28.05
C THR A 141 33.15 4.19 27.84
N MET A 142 33.33 5.03 28.87
CA MET A 142 33.05 6.46 28.78
C MET A 142 33.93 7.16 27.72
N GLY A 143 35.20 6.76 27.62
CA GLY A 143 36.11 7.29 26.59
C GLY A 143 35.65 6.98 25.17
N ALA A 144 35.19 5.75 24.91
CA ALA A 144 34.65 5.37 23.61
C ALA A 144 33.36 6.12 23.28
N LYS A 145 32.47 6.33 24.27
CA LYS A 145 31.27 7.15 24.09
C LYS A 145 31.61 8.59 23.75
N LEU A 146 32.56 9.20 24.46
CA LEU A 146 32.96 10.60 24.24
C LEU A 146 33.63 10.78 22.87
N SER A 147 34.51 9.85 22.48
CA SER A 147 35.12 9.80 21.15
C SER A 147 34.10 9.60 20.03
N GLN A 148 33.03 8.84 20.30
CA GLN A 148 31.96 8.71 19.32
C GLN A 148 31.13 9.99 19.26
N LEU A 149 30.74 10.58 20.39
CA LEU A 149 29.99 11.84 20.45
C LEU A 149 30.70 12.98 19.71
N SER A 150 32.04 13.04 19.72
CA SER A 150 32.78 14.06 18.95
C SER A 150 32.64 13.92 17.44
N LYS A 151 32.17 12.78 16.92
CA LYS A 151 31.87 12.56 15.49
C LYS A 151 30.43 12.90 15.12
N PHE A 152 29.64 13.38 16.07
CA PHE A 152 28.25 13.77 15.84
C PHE A 152 28.16 14.86 14.78
N ARG A 153 27.11 14.79 13.95
CA ARG A 153 26.79 15.80 12.94
C ARG A 153 25.32 16.18 13.11
N PRO A 154 24.95 17.47 13.14
CA PRO A 154 23.55 17.88 13.27
C PRO A 154 22.62 17.24 12.23
N GLY A 155 23.13 17.00 11.01
CA GLY A 155 22.40 16.32 9.95
C GLY A 155 22.01 14.86 10.26
N PHE A 156 22.58 14.23 11.30
CA PHE A 156 22.17 12.89 11.74
C PHE A 156 20.77 12.85 12.35
N LEU A 157 20.22 13.99 12.76
CA LEU A 157 18.85 14.09 13.26
C LEU A 157 17.81 14.27 12.15
N LEU A 158 18.25 14.46 10.89
CA LEU A 158 17.32 14.60 9.77
C LEU A 158 16.77 13.22 9.36
N PRO A 159 15.44 13.03 9.42
CA PRO A 159 14.82 11.79 8.98
C PRO A 159 14.92 11.64 7.46
N GLN A 160 14.92 10.39 7.01
CA GLN A 160 14.92 9.98 5.63
C GLN A 160 13.61 9.24 5.33
N PRO A 161 12.76 9.76 4.43
CA PRO A 161 11.56 9.05 4.00
C PRO A 161 11.94 7.81 3.15
N PRO A 162 11.03 6.83 3.03
CA PRO A 162 11.23 5.69 2.14
C PRO A 162 11.52 6.15 0.71
N SER A 163 12.49 5.51 0.08
CA SER A 163 12.87 5.82 -1.29
C SER A 163 11.89 5.19 -2.27
N PRO A 164 11.30 5.94 -3.22
CA PRO A 164 10.49 5.37 -4.30
C PRO A 164 11.35 4.75 -5.42
N LYS A 165 12.68 4.77 -5.27
CA LYS A 165 13.62 4.18 -6.22
C LYS A 165 13.85 2.72 -5.88
N GLU A 166 13.85 1.89 -6.92
CA GLU A 166 14.25 0.51 -6.83
C GLU A 166 15.76 0.40 -6.54
N PRO A 167 16.18 -0.38 -5.52
CA PRO A 167 17.59 -0.49 -5.15
C PRO A 167 18.50 -1.04 -6.25
N SER A 168 18.00 -1.99 -7.05
CA SER A 168 18.80 -2.69 -8.07
C SER A 168 19.12 -1.79 -9.28
N THR A 169 18.22 -0.90 -9.67
CA THR A 169 18.37 -0.04 -10.85
C THR A 169 18.65 1.43 -10.52
N GLY A 170 18.34 1.86 -9.29
CA GLY A 170 18.39 3.25 -8.86
C GLY A 170 17.33 4.15 -9.50
N LYS A 171 16.33 3.57 -10.19
CA LYS A 171 15.25 4.29 -10.88
C LYS A 171 13.93 4.17 -10.13
N THR A 172 13.05 5.14 -10.30
CA THR A 172 11.67 5.05 -9.79
C THR A 172 10.80 4.19 -10.71
N MET A 173 9.66 3.72 -10.20
CA MET A 173 8.68 2.99 -11.01
C MET A 173 8.22 3.79 -12.24
N GLY A 174 8.00 5.10 -12.10
CA GLY A 174 7.64 5.94 -13.24
C GLY A 174 8.78 6.08 -14.26
N GLN A 175 10.04 6.03 -13.84
CA GLN A 175 11.19 5.99 -14.76
C GLN A 175 11.29 4.66 -15.50
N HIS A 176 10.98 3.54 -14.85
CA HIS A 176 10.86 2.24 -15.54
C HIS A 176 9.71 2.24 -16.54
N CYS A 177 8.56 2.80 -16.18
CA CYS A 177 7.42 2.92 -17.09
C CYS A 177 7.74 3.83 -18.29
N GLU A 178 8.51 4.91 -18.09
CA GLU A 178 9.05 5.73 -19.19
C GLU A 178 9.94 4.92 -20.15
N MET A 179 10.86 4.12 -19.61
CA MET A 179 11.72 3.27 -20.43
C MET A 179 10.88 2.26 -21.23
N MET A 180 9.90 1.63 -20.58
CA MET A 180 8.96 0.71 -21.22
C MET A 180 8.16 1.40 -22.33
N ALA A 181 7.61 2.59 -22.06
CA ALA A 181 6.82 3.34 -23.02
C ALA A 181 7.63 3.69 -24.28
N LYS A 182 8.91 4.05 -24.10
CA LYS A 182 9.82 4.33 -25.22
C LYS A 182 10.19 3.08 -26.00
N GLU A 183 10.52 2.00 -25.31
CA GLU A 183 10.86 0.71 -25.93
C GLU A 183 9.74 0.22 -26.86
N PHE A 184 8.49 0.27 -26.37
CA PHE A 184 7.33 -0.15 -27.14
C PHE A 184 6.69 0.97 -27.98
N SER A 185 7.34 2.14 -28.08
CA SER A 185 6.86 3.30 -28.84
C SER A 185 5.40 3.68 -28.53
N VAL A 186 5.03 3.63 -27.24
CA VAL A 186 3.68 3.98 -26.77
C VAL A 186 3.51 5.50 -26.82
N ALA A 187 2.70 5.99 -27.75
CA ALA A 187 2.45 7.42 -27.94
C ALA A 187 1.84 8.07 -26.68
N ARG A 188 2.20 9.32 -26.43
CA ARG A 188 1.71 10.13 -25.30
C ARG A 188 0.18 10.23 -25.31
N GLU A 189 -0.40 10.43 -26.47
CA GLU A 189 -1.83 10.61 -26.68
C GLU A 189 -2.59 9.34 -26.30
N ALA A 190 -2.01 8.15 -26.54
CA ALA A 190 -2.58 6.88 -26.12
C ALA A 190 -2.57 6.71 -24.60
N GLN A 191 -1.48 7.12 -23.93
CA GLN A 191 -1.36 7.13 -22.47
C GLN A 191 -2.41 8.05 -21.84
N ASP A 192 -2.52 9.28 -22.34
CA ASP A 192 -3.50 10.26 -21.87
C ASP A 192 -4.95 9.81 -22.13
N LYS A 193 -5.21 9.15 -23.26
CA LYS A 193 -6.54 8.60 -23.58
C LYS A 193 -6.94 7.51 -22.59
N ILE A 194 -6.04 6.59 -22.24
CA ILE A 194 -6.31 5.55 -21.24
C ILE A 194 -6.60 6.20 -19.87
N ALA A 195 -5.80 7.19 -19.48
CA ALA A 195 -6.00 7.89 -18.21
C ALA A 195 -7.35 8.64 -18.16
N PHE A 196 -7.70 9.35 -19.24
CA PHE A 196 -9.01 10.00 -19.38
C PHE A 196 -10.14 8.99 -19.26
N THR A 197 -10.11 7.92 -20.05
CA THR A 197 -11.14 6.87 -20.03
C THR A 197 -11.26 6.21 -18.66
N SER A 198 -10.14 5.98 -17.95
CA SER A 198 -10.14 5.45 -16.59
C SER A 198 -10.88 6.37 -15.62
N HIS A 199 -10.61 7.68 -15.65
CA HIS A 199 -11.32 8.65 -14.81
C HIS A 199 -12.81 8.76 -15.14
N GLN A 200 -13.19 8.74 -16.42
CA GLN A 200 -14.61 8.77 -16.82
C GLN A 200 -15.35 7.49 -16.38
N ASN A 201 -14.71 6.33 -16.54
CA ASN A 201 -15.29 5.04 -16.10
C ASN A 201 -15.42 4.98 -14.57
N GLY A 202 -14.40 5.44 -13.83
CA GLY A 202 -14.45 5.53 -12.38
C GLY A 202 -15.57 6.45 -11.90
N ALA A 203 -15.72 7.62 -12.51
CA ALA A 203 -16.79 8.57 -12.18
C ALA A 203 -18.17 7.96 -12.43
N ARG A 204 -18.35 7.27 -13.58
CA ARG A 204 -19.58 6.56 -13.90
C ARG A 204 -19.88 5.44 -12.90
N ALA A 205 -18.89 4.63 -12.54
CA ALA A 205 -19.06 3.54 -11.58
C ALA A 205 -19.41 4.04 -10.17
N GLN A 206 -18.81 5.15 -9.75
CA GLN A 206 -19.12 5.80 -8.48
C GLN A 206 -20.56 6.36 -8.47
N LYS A 207 -20.97 7.07 -9.53
CA LYS A 207 -22.35 7.61 -9.66
C LYS A 207 -23.41 6.52 -9.77
N ALA A 208 -23.09 5.41 -10.43
CA ALA A 208 -23.98 4.25 -10.54
C ALA A 208 -24.06 3.42 -9.25
N GLY A 209 -23.26 3.73 -8.22
CA GLY A 209 -23.26 3.02 -6.95
C GLY A 209 -22.54 1.67 -6.98
N TYR A 210 -21.84 1.32 -8.06
CA TYR A 210 -21.09 0.05 -8.13
C TYR A 210 -19.97 0.01 -7.08
N LEU A 211 -19.22 1.11 -6.94
CA LEU A 211 -18.13 1.17 -5.96
C LEU A 211 -18.65 1.21 -4.50
N ALA A 212 -19.84 1.75 -4.27
CA ALA A 212 -20.45 1.78 -2.94
C ALA A 212 -20.76 0.38 -2.40
N GLN A 213 -20.89 -0.62 -3.29
CA GLN A 213 -21.14 -2.02 -2.89
C GLN A 213 -19.91 -2.66 -2.24
N GLU A 214 -18.70 -2.27 -2.63
CA GLU A 214 -17.43 -2.81 -2.13
C GLU A 214 -16.74 -1.92 -1.09
N ILE A 215 -17.11 -0.63 -1.02
CA ILE A 215 -16.54 0.32 -0.07
C ILE A 215 -17.17 0.14 1.33
N GLU A 216 -16.33 -0.06 2.33
CA GLU A 216 -16.64 0.09 3.75
C GLU A 216 -16.22 1.50 4.22
N PRO A 217 -17.17 2.42 4.48
CA PRO A 217 -16.86 3.80 4.85
C PRO A 217 -16.05 3.92 6.14
N ILE A 218 -15.13 4.88 6.20
CA ILE A 218 -14.30 5.13 7.39
C ILE A 218 -14.13 6.63 7.64
N GLY A 219 -14.36 7.07 8.87
CA GLY A 219 -14.14 8.47 9.28
C GLY A 219 -14.94 9.50 8.48
N GLY A 220 -16.15 9.17 8.05
CA GLY A 220 -16.99 10.02 7.19
C GLY A 220 -16.57 10.06 5.71
N VAL A 221 -15.66 9.18 5.30
CA VAL A 221 -15.25 9.01 3.90
C VAL A 221 -15.89 7.74 3.36
N ASP A 222 -16.65 7.87 2.29
CA ASP A 222 -17.42 6.81 1.63
C ASP A 222 -17.16 6.71 0.12
N GLN A 223 -16.27 7.56 -0.40
CA GLN A 223 -15.96 7.65 -1.83
C GLN A 223 -14.46 7.87 -2.08
N ASP A 224 -13.96 7.23 -3.13
CA ASP A 224 -12.62 7.45 -3.66
C ASP A 224 -12.46 8.92 -4.05
N ASN A 225 -11.30 9.53 -3.75
CA ASN A 225 -11.04 10.93 -4.10
C ASN A 225 -9.93 11.10 -5.16
N ILE A 226 -9.52 10.00 -5.77
CA ILE A 226 -8.52 9.97 -6.85
C ILE A 226 -9.17 10.12 -8.24
N ILE A 227 -10.49 9.94 -8.33
CA ILE A 227 -11.26 10.07 -9.57
C ILE A 227 -11.46 11.56 -9.90
N ARG A 228 -11.08 11.96 -11.12
CA ARG A 228 -11.17 13.34 -11.61
C ARG A 228 -12.12 13.42 -12.80
N GLU A 229 -13.42 13.44 -12.52
CA GLU A 229 -14.45 13.48 -13.57
C GLU A 229 -14.28 14.67 -14.53
N SER A 230 -13.88 15.82 -14.00
CA SER A 230 -13.68 17.06 -14.77
C SER A 230 -12.40 17.08 -15.62
N THR A 231 -11.61 16.01 -15.63
CA THR A 231 -10.39 15.95 -16.47
C THR A 231 -10.76 15.93 -17.95
N THR A 232 -9.96 16.59 -18.78
CA THR A 232 -10.12 16.59 -20.24
C THR A 232 -8.82 16.15 -20.93
N LEU A 233 -8.89 15.74 -22.19
CA LEU A 233 -7.70 15.37 -22.96
C LEU A 233 -6.77 16.57 -23.15
N GLU A 234 -7.32 17.77 -23.35
CA GLU A 234 -6.56 19.01 -23.47
C GLU A 234 -5.81 19.31 -22.17
N LYS A 235 -6.48 19.09 -21.03
CA LYS A 235 -5.85 19.27 -19.72
C LYS A 235 -4.71 18.27 -19.53
N LEU A 236 -4.91 17.00 -19.86
CA LEU A 236 -3.88 15.97 -19.77
C LEU A 236 -2.69 16.30 -20.67
N ALA A 237 -2.94 16.63 -21.94
CA ALA A 237 -1.91 16.99 -22.91
C ALA A 237 -1.06 18.19 -22.46
N SER A 238 -1.67 19.17 -21.76
CA SER A 238 -0.95 20.34 -21.23
C SER A 238 0.04 20.03 -20.09
N LEU A 239 -0.04 18.84 -19.48
CA LEU A 239 0.82 18.48 -18.35
C LEU A 239 2.24 18.16 -18.81
N ARG A 240 3.21 18.68 -18.05
CA ARG A 240 4.63 18.42 -18.27
C ARG A 240 5.00 16.99 -17.81
N PRO A 241 5.89 16.30 -18.54
CA PRO A 241 6.48 15.05 -18.09
C PRO A 241 7.19 15.18 -16.73
N VAL A 242 7.11 14.14 -15.89
CA VAL A 242 7.64 14.19 -14.51
C VAL A 242 8.77 13.20 -14.23
N PHE A 243 8.88 12.11 -15.01
CA PHE A 243 9.88 11.05 -14.80
C PHE A 243 11.09 11.14 -15.74
N ASP A 244 10.86 11.56 -16.99
CA ASP A 244 11.87 12.10 -17.89
C ASP A 244 11.46 13.53 -18.23
N ARG A 245 12.30 14.51 -17.90
CA ARG A 245 12.01 15.94 -18.11
C ARG A 245 12.53 16.48 -19.44
N SER A 246 13.11 15.64 -20.27
CA SER A 246 13.47 15.99 -21.64
C SER A 246 12.24 16.02 -22.54
N GLU A 247 12.41 16.53 -23.76
CA GLU A 247 11.38 16.51 -24.82
C GLU A 247 10.90 15.10 -25.20
N LYS A 248 11.62 14.06 -24.77
CA LYS A 248 11.27 12.65 -25.03
C LYS A 248 10.37 12.04 -23.94
N GLY A 249 10.08 12.77 -22.87
CA GLY A 249 9.22 12.28 -21.79
C GLY A 249 7.75 12.25 -22.21
N THR A 250 7.04 11.19 -21.82
CA THR A 250 5.60 11.01 -22.10
C THR A 250 4.76 10.87 -20.83
N LEU A 251 5.34 10.38 -19.73
CA LEU A 251 4.61 10.18 -18.48
C LEU A 251 4.52 11.45 -17.66
N THR A 252 3.29 11.79 -17.31
CA THR A 252 2.90 12.96 -16.53
C THR A 252 2.17 12.53 -15.26
N ALA A 253 1.94 13.48 -14.36
CA ALA A 253 1.08 13.27 -13.21
C ALA A 253 -0.41 13.00 -13.56
N GLY A 254 -0.82 13.25 -14.80
CA GLY A 254 -2.18 13.02 -15.27
C GLY A 254 -2.42 11.62 -15.82
N ASN A 255 -1.38 10.98 -16.36
CA ASN A 255 -1.43 9.63 -16.91
C ASN A 255 -0.71 8.58 -16.04
N SER A 256 -0.40 8.94 -14.79
CA SER A 256 0.23 8.07 -13.80
C SER A 256 -0.68 7.93 -12.58
N SER A 257 -0.54 6.81 -11.86
CA SER A 257 -1.26 6.60 -10.59
C SER A 257 -0.81 7.59 -9.52
N ALA A 258 -1.72 7.89 -8.59
CA ALA A 258 -1.41 8.69 -7.41
C ALA A 258 -0.82 7.81 -6.31
N LEU A 259 -0.10 8.43 -5.37
CA LEU A 259 0.14 7.81 -4.07
C LEU A 259 -1.18 7.79 -3.29
N THR A 260 -1.52 6.65 -2.71
CA THR A 260 -2.82 6.42 -2.09
C THR A 260 -2.70 5.78 -0.72
N ASP A 261 -3.70 6.07 0.12
CA ASP A 261 -3.99 5.35 1.34
C ASP A 261 -5.24 4.49 1.11
N GLY A 262 -5.18 3.23 1.53
CA GLY A 262 -6.31 2.32 1.46
C GLY A 262 -6.03 0.92 1.99
N ALA A 263 -7.10 0.13 2.16
CA ALA A 263 -7.01 -1.29 2.47
C ALA A 263 -8.12 -2.06 1.76
N SER A 264 -7.90 -3.37 1.57
CA SER A 264 -8.92 -4.29 1.06
C SER A 264 -8.75 -5.67 1.70
N ALA A 265 -9.87 -6.36 1.92
CA ALA A 265 -9.90 -7.73 2.40
C ALA A 265 -10.98 -8.53 1.67
N VAL A 266 -10.71 -9.81 1.47
CA VAL A 266 -11.65 -10.81 0.95
C VAL A 266 -11.61 -12.06 1.84
N CYS A 267 -12.74 -12.73 1.96
CA CYS A 267 -12.84 -14.03 2.62
C CYS A 267 -12.92 -15.13 1.55
N LEU A 268 -12.16 -16.20 1.76
CA LEU A 268 -12.12 -17.40 0.92
C LEU A 268 -12.53 -18.64 1.72
#